data_AF-A0A954MXQ8-F1
#
_entry.id   AF-A0A954MXQ8-F1
#
_cell.length_a   1.000
_cell.length_b   1.000
_cell.length_c   1.000
_cell.angle_alpha   90.00
_cell.angle_beta   90.00
_cell.angle_gamma   90.00
#
_symmetry.space_group_name_H-M   'P 1'
#
loop_
_entity.id
_entity.type
_entity.pdbx_description
1 polymer ?
#
loop_
_entity_poly.entity_id
_entity_poly.type
_entity_poly.pdbx_seq_one_letter_code
_entity_poly.pdbx_strand_id
1 'polypeptide(L)'
;MTRPYLAHNGRFLRVAPDRYSALQARVEELLNPVSPKSVNKNQKVWERYAKGRAKFTELKSLELLNEVLPKAIVEHGLKYYPDPEDKASIAELDGLIHFDTTLFLLEVKAGNVDDATRRGAPEKIKRDVGGLIGKACIQAARAEEYLRRTSTPRFIRPDGSVHLVDKNRIRKVFRICVTLDHMDPLNTMLFQTAQLGGFPDSNLPWVVSLRDLFVIAEMIEFPTQFLHYLVRRRRLNELGFIHAHDELDWFGHFLQEGLYFEEWVGKDVSRLNLLTYTTQFDEWYAFSEGM
;
A
#
# COMPACT_ATOMS: atom_id res chain seq x y z
N MET A 1 -21.65 15.46 18.00
CA MET A 1 -21.12 16.76 18.49
C MET A 1 -19.64 16.82 18.12
N THR A 2 -19.27 17.52 17.05
CA THR A 2 -17.95 17.41 16.40
C THR A 2 -16.89 18.18 17.16
N ARG A 3 -15.95 17.46 17.78
CA ARG A 3 -14.78 18.04 18.44
C ARG A 3 -13.90 18.79 17.42
N PRO A 4 -13.25 19.90 17.82
CA PRO A 4 -12.35 20.62 16.93
C PRO A 4 -11.15 19.75 16.55
N TYR A 5 -10.78 19.76 15.26
CA TYR A 5 -9.69 18.92 14.73
C TYR A 5 -8.32 19.34 15.28
N LEU A 6 -8.13 20.65 15.44
CA LEU A 6 -6.93 21.22 16.02
C LEU A 6 -7.33 22.41 16.89
N ALA A 7 -6.89 22.42 18.14
CA ALA A 7 -7.06 23.53 19.07
C ALA A 7 -5.69 24.14 19.36
N HIS A 8 -5.55 25.43 19.14
CA HIS A 8 -4.32 26.16 19.47
C HIS A 8 -4.63 27.60 19.87
N ASN A 9 -4.13 28.03 21.03
CA ASN A 9 -4.30 29.39 21.57
C ASN A 9 -5.77 29.88 21.55
N GLY A 10 -6.70 29.03 22.00
CA GLY A 10 -8.14 29.36 22.03
C GLY A 10 -8.82 29.44 20.66
N ARG A 11 -8.11 29.11 19.58
CA ARG A 11 -8.67 28.99 18.22
C ARG A 11 -8.82 27.53 17.83
N PHE A 12 -9.81 27.26 17.01
CA PHE A 12 -10.13 25.92 16.55
C PHE A 12 -10.14 25.86 15.02
N LEU A 13 -9.47 24.85 14.46
CA LEU A 13 -9.63 24.50 13.06
C LEU A 13 -10.80 23.53 12.94
N ARG A 14 -11.85 23.96 12.24
CA ARG A 14 -12.92 23.09 11.76
C ARG A 14 -12.68 22.82 10.28
N VAL A 15 -12.43 21.57 9.93
CA VAL A 15 -12.38 21.13 8.54
C VAL A 15 -13.79 20.69 8.18
N ALA A 16 -14.31 21.19 7.06
CA ALA A 16 -15.59 20.70 6.56
C ALA A 16 -15.43 19.23 6.12
N PRO A 17 -16.41 18.34 6.35
CA PRO A 17 -16.26 16.91 6.08
C PRO A 17 -15.79 16.56 4.67
N ASP A 18 -16.24 17.32 3.68
CA ASP A 18 -15.86 17.25 2.26
C ASP A 18 -14.39 17.61 1.98
N ARG A 19 -13.65 18.14 2.97
CA ARG A 19 -12.28 18.63 2.82
C ARG A 19 -11.24 17.88 3.64
N TYR A 20 -11.62 16.84 4.38
CA TYR A 20 -10.67 16.03 5.16
C TYR A 20 -9.59 15.41 4.27
N SER A 21 -9.96 14.91 3.09
CA SER A 21 -9.03 14.32 2.12
C SER A 21 -7.95 15.30 1.64
N ALA A 22 -8.24 16.60 1.62
CA ALA A 22 -7.31 17.64 1.19
C ALA A 22 -6.40 18.17 2.31
N LEU A 23 -6.66 17.80 3.57
CA LEU A 23 -5.97 18.40 4.72
C LEU A 23 -4.49 18.07 4.72
N GLN A 24 -4.12 16.80 4.49
CA GLN A 24 -2.73 16.38 4.43
C GLN A 24 -1.98 17.17 3.35
N ALA A 25 -2.49 17.18 2.12
CA ALA A 25 -1.88 17.90 1.01
C ALA A 25 -1.71 19.39 1.32
N ARG A 26 -2.71 20.00 1.98
CA ARG A 26 -2.65 21.42 2.36
C ARG A 26 -1.61 21.69 3.45
N VAL A 27 -1.51 20.84 4.47
CA VAL A 27 -0.48 20.94 5.50
C VAL A 27 0.91 20.81 4.88
N GLU A 28 1.10 19.86 3.98
CA GLU A 28 2.37 19.64 3.29
C GLU A 28 2.76 20.80 2.38
N GLU A 29 1.81 21.34 1.61
CA GLU A 29 2.06 22.51 0.76
C GLU A 29 2.52 23.73 1.59
N LEU A 30 1.94 23.91 2.78
CA LEU A 30 2.31 25.00 3.70
C LEU A 30 3.62 24.75 4.44
N LEU A 31 3.98 23.48 4.69
CA LEU A 31 5.14 23.11 5.50
C LEU A 31 6.41 22.84 4.67
N ASN A 32 6.26 22.37 3.43
CA ASN A 32 7.38 21.96 2.58
C ASN A 32 8.17 23.19 2.06
N PRO A 33 9.45 23.39 2.43
CA PRO A 33 10.20 24.59 2.10
C PRO A 33 10.31 24.88 0.59
N VAL A 34 10.28 23.84 -0.24
CA VAL A 34 10.35 23.99 -1.70
C VAL A 34 9.01 24.36 -2.33
N SER A 35 7.89 24.25 -1.60
CA SER A 35 6.59 24.68 -2.11
C SER A 35 6.54 26.22 -2.25
N PRO A 36 5.99 26.74 -3.36
CA PRO A 36 5.77 28.17 -3.54
C PRO A 36 4.86 28.79 -2.48
N LYS A 37 3.92 28.02 -1.91
CA LYS A 37 2.96 28.51 -0.90
C LYS A 37 3.40 28.24 0.54
N SER A 38 4.62 27.74 0.73
CA SER A 38 5.13 27.41 2.05
C SER A 38 5.26 28.64 2.93
N VAL A 39 4.70 28.54 4.13
CA VAL A 39 4.81 29.54 5.19
C VAL A 39 5.97 29.24 6.16
N ASN A 40 6.63 28.09 5.99
CA ASN A 40 7.76 27.67 6.83
C ASN A 40 8.91 27.13 5.95
N LYS A 41 10.00 27.90 5.87
CA LYS A 41 11.19 27.53 5.09
C LYS A 41 12.22 26.70 5.87
N ASN A 42 11.91 26.29 7.10
CA ASN A 42 12.83 25.50 7.92
C ASN A 42 12.89 24.04 7.45
N GLN A 43 13.98 23.71 6.76
CA GLN A 43 14.24 22.38 6.25
C GLN A 43 14.20 21.28 7.32
N LYS A 44 14.71 21.54 8.53
CA LYS A 44 14.71 20.55 9.62
C LYS A 44 13.30 20.19 10.09
N VAL A 45 12.38 21.16 10.06
CA VAL A 45 10.98 20.92 10.45
C VAL A 45 10.30 20.00 9.42
N TRP A 46 10.54 20.26 8.14
CA TRP A 46 10.02 19.42 7.06
C TRP A 46 10.60 18.01 7.08
N GLU A 47 11.91 17.86 7.27
CA GLU A 47 12.55 16.54 7.39
C GLU A 47 11.99 15.75 8.57
N ARG A 48 11.76 16.41 9.72
CA ARG A 48 11.12 15.79 10.87
C ARG A 48 9.69 15.34 10.56
N TYR A 49 8.90 16.18 9.90
CA TYR A 49 7.55 15.84 9.46
C TYR A 49 7.54 14.66 8.48
N ALA A 50 8.34 14.72 7.42
CA ALA A 50 8.43 13.69 6.40
C ALA A 50 8.87 12.34 6.99
N LYS A 51 9.85 12.35 7.90
CA LYS A 51 10.28 11.14 8.64
C LYS A 51 9.18 10.60 9.54
N GLY A 52 8.49 11.48 10.28
CA GLY A 52 7.39 11.08 11.16
C GLY A 52 6.22 10.47 10.38
N ARG A 53 5.87 11.06 9.25
CA ARG A 53 4.85 10.59 8.31
C ARG A 53 5.20 9.20 7.75
N ALA A 54 6.42 9.03 7.24
CA ALA A 54 6.87 7.73 6.71
C ALA A 54 6.81 6.63 7.76
N LYS A 55 7.36 6.91 8.96
CA LYS A 55 7.30 5.99 10.09
C LYS A 55 5.85 5.67 10.52
N PHE A 56 4.96 6.65 10.51
CA PHE A 56 3.55 6.44 10.81
C PHE A 56 2.91 5.49 9.78
N THR A 57 3.13 5.72 8.48
CA THR A 57 2.60 4.86 7.42
C THR A 57 3.10 3.42 7.56
N GLU A 58 4.40 3.22 7.84
CA GLU A 58 4.98 1.90 8.07
C GLU A 58 4.31 1.18 9.24
N LEU A 59 4.31 1.82 10.41
CA LEU A 59 3.79 1.22 11.64
C LEU A 59 2.29 0.95 11.54
N LYS A 60 1.51 1.89 11.01
CA LYS A 60 0.06 1.69 10.88
C LYS A 60 -0.28 0.61 9.85
N SER A 61 0.50 0.47 8.77
CA SER A 61 0.32 -0.63 7.81
C SER A 61 0.54 -2.00 8.48
N LEU A 62 1.59 -2.12 9.29
CA LEU A 62 1.88 -3.35 10.03
C LEU A 62 0.82 -3.66 11.08
N GLU A 63 0.33 -2.64 11.79
CA GLU A 63 -0.76 -2.75 12.76
C GLU A 63 -2.02 -3.29 12.09
N LEU A 64 -2.48 -2.67 10.99
CA LEU A 64 -3.67 -3.09 10.24
C LEU A 64 -3.51 -4.53 9.71
N LEU A 65 -2.34 -4.87 9.15
CA LEU A 65 -2.07 -6.23 8.67
C LEU A 65 -2.05 -7.27 9.81
N ASN A 66 -1.63 -6.89 11.01
CA ASN A 66 -1.66 -7.77 12.18
C ASN A 66 -3.09 -7.95 12.72
N GLU A 67 -3.95 -6.95 12.59
CA GLU A 67 -5.38 -7.05 12.93
C GLU A 67 -6.08 -8.08 12.05
N VAL A 68 -5.84 -8.06 10.73
CA VAL A 68 -6.40 -9.07 9.80
C VAL A 68 -5.73 -10.44 9.88
N LEU A 69 -4.52 -10.53 10.41
CA LEU A 69 -3.74 -11.76 10.57
C LEU A 69 -3.37 -11.98 12.05
N PRO A 70 -4.36 -12.20 12.94
CA PRO A 70 -4.11 -12.36 14.36
C PRO A 70 -3.18 -13.54 14.60
N LYS A 71 -2.19 -13.35 15.49
CA LYS A 71 -1.11 -14.31 15.80
C LYS A 71 -0.01 -14.41 14.73
N ALA A 72 0.00 -13.54 13.73
CA ALA A 72 1.17 -13.43 12.86
C ALA A 72 2.40 -12.97 13.65
N ILE A 73 3.57 -13.41 13.22
CA ILE A 73 4.84 -12.82 13.65
C ILE A 73 5.07 -11.60 12.76
N VAL A 74 5.22 -10.43 13.36
CA VAL A 74 5.37 -9.16 12.66
C VAL A 74 6.72 -8.56 12.99
N GLU A 75 7.54 -8.37 11.96
CA GLU A 75 8.88 -7.79 12.05
C GLU A 75 8.92 -6.46 11.29
N HIS A 76 9.56 -5.44 11.88
CA HIS A 76 9.64 -4.08 11.32
C HIS A 76 11.09 -3.66 11.09
N GLY A 77 11.36 -3.01 9.96
CA GLY A 77 12.65 -2.37 9.67
C GLY A 77 13.80 -3.37 9.56
N LEU A 78 13.63 -4.40 8.74
CA LEU A 78 14.60 -5.48 8.59
C LEU A 78 15.69 -5.14 7.58
N LYS A 79 16.90 -5.64 7.83
CA LYS A 79 18.04 -5.60 6.90
C LYS A 79 18.44 -6.99 6.48
N TYR A 80 18.89 -7.14 5.23
CA TYR A 80 19.40 -8.42 4.73
C TYR A 80 20.45 -8.19 3.64
N TYR A 81 21.23 -9.23 3.34
CA TYR A 81 22.22 -9.24 2.28
C TYR A 81 21.69 -10.11 1.15
N PRO A 82 21.14 -9.51 0.06
CA PRO A 82 20.61 -10.27 -1.08
C PRO A 82 21.66 -11.20 -1.69
N ASP A 83 22.92 -10.75 -1.71
CA ASP A 83 24.08 -11.58 -1.97
C ASP A 83 24.87 -11.74 -0.66
N PRO A 84 24.91 -12.95 -0.07
CA PRO A 84 25.66 -13.21 1.17
C PRO A 84 27.17 -12.97 1.04
N GLU A 85 27.72 -13.09 -0.16
CA GLU A 85 29.16 -12.90 -0.42
C GLU A 85 29.52 -11.42 -0.58
N ASP A 86 28.57 -10.57 -0.99
CA ASP A 86 28.74 -9.13 -1.08
C ASP A 86 28.15 -8.39 0.13
N LYS A 87 29.00 -8.15 1.13
CA LYS A 87 28.63 -7.39 2.34
C LYS A 87 28.30 -5.92 2.08
N ALA A 88 28.61 -5.37 0.90
CA ALA A 88 28.20 -4.02 0.52
C ALA A 88 26.77 -3.96 -0.03
N SER A 89 26.16 -5.11 -0.37
CA SER A 89 24.85 -5.21 -1.02
C SER A 89 23.62 -5.03 -0.12
N ILE A 90 23.77 -4.39 1.06
CA ILE A 90 22.70 -4.37 2.08
C ILE A 90 21.37 -3.81 1.53
N ALA A 91 20.31 -4.57 1.78
CA ALA A 91 18.95 -4.22 1.44
C ALA A 91 18.09 -4.08 2.70
N GLU A 92 17.06 -3.24 2.61
CA GLU A 92 16.07 -3.04 3.65
C GLU A 92 14.72 -3.61 3.20
N LEU A 93 13.93 -4.06 4.16
CA LEU A 93 12.55 -4.49 4.02
C LEU A 93 11.75 -3.84 5.16
N ASP A 94 10.74 -3.04 4.81
CA ASP A 94 9.99 -2.26 5.80
C ASP A 94 9.22 -3.17 6.77
N GLY A 95 8.67 -4.27 6.26
CA GLY A 95 7.99 -5.25 7.09
C GLY A 95 8.02 -6.68 6.57
N LEU A 96 8.03 -7.63 7.51
CA LEU A 96 7.84 -9.04 7.22
C LEU A 96 6.77 -9.58 8.17
N ILE A 97 5.72 -10.16 7.59
CA ILE A 97 4.65 -10.79 8.35
C ILE A 97 4.66 -12.29 8.04
N HIS A 98 4.76 -13.12 9.06
CA HIS A 98 4.65 -14.58 8.94
C HIS A 98 3.38 -15.06 9.62
N PHE A 99 2.43 -15.55 8.81
CA PHE A 99 1.17 -16.12 9.27
C PHE A 99 1.01 -17.55 8.74
N ASP A 100 1.01 -18.53 9.65
CA ASP A 100 0.93 -19.97 9.33
C ASP A 100 1.98 -20.39 8.27
N THR A 101 1.55 -20.72 7.05
CA THR A 101 2.39 -21.12 5.92
C THR A 101 2.57 -20.01 4.88
N THR A 102 2.16 -18.79 5.21
CA THR A 102 2.19 -17.62 4.31
C THR A 102 3.14 -16.55 4.86
N LEU A 103 3.95 -16.00 3.97
CA LEU A 103 4.82 -14.86 4.25
C LEU A 103 4.35 -13.64 3.47
N PHE A 104 4.40 -12.46 4.09
CA PHE A 104 4.13 -11.19 3.44
C PHE A 104 5.37 -10.30 3.53
N LEU A 105 5.77 -9.76 2.38
CA LEU A 105 6.86 -8.82 2.24
C LEU A 105 6.27 -7.44 2.02
N LEU A 106 6.37 -6.60 3.04
CA LEU A 106 5.80 -5.26 3.04
C LEU A 106 6.86 -4.24 2.67
N GLU A 107 6.54 -3.44 1.65
CA GLU A 107 7.22 -2.20 1.30
C GLU A 107 6.24 -1.04 1.50
N VAL A 108 6.73 0.07 2.02
CA VAL A 108 5.92 1.27 2.26
C VAL A 108 6.51 2.44 1.50
N LYS A 109 5.61 3.23 0.91
CA LYS A 109 5.97 4.40 0.10
C LYS A 109 5.17 5.60 0.59
N ALA A 110 5.82 6.39 1.44
CA ALA A 110 5.32 7.67 1.96
C ALA A 110 5.99 8.89 1.29
N GLY A 111 6.57 8.70 0.10
CA GLY A 111 7.19 9.78 -0.67
C GLY A 111 6.18 10.83 -1.12
N ASN A 112 6.62 12.09 -1.25
CA ASN A 112 5.74 13.15 -1.76
C ASN A 112 5.47 12.95 -3.25
N VAL A 113 4.20 12.95 -3.60
CA VAL A 113 3.77 13.19 -4.98
C VAL A 113 3.72 14.71 -5.20
N ASP A 114 4.35 15.21 -6.27
CA ASP A 114 4.41 16.65 -6.57
C ASP A 114 3.00 17.25 -6.73
N ASP A 115 2.81 18.53 -6.40
CA ASP A 115 1.51 19.20 -6.44
C ASP A 115 0.92 19.26 -7.86
N ALA A 116 1.76 19.28 -8.90
CA ALA A 116 1.32 19.15 -10.30
C ALA A 116 0.73 17.77 -10.59
N THR A 117 1.30 16.74 -9.98
CA THR A 117 0.88 15.34 -10.08
C THR A 117 -0.43 15.13 -9.28
N ARG A 118 -0.60 15.81 -8.15
CA ARG A 118 -1.86 15.85 -7.38
C ARG A 118 -3.02 16.57 -8.11
N ARG A 119 -2.71 17.49 -9.04
CA ARG A 119 -3.70 18.24 -9.83
C ARG A 119 -4.17 17.53 -11.11
N GLY A 120 -3.83 16.25 -11.29
CA GLY A 120 -4.38 15.46 -12.39
C GLY A 120 -3.62 15.60 -13.73
N ALA A 121 -2.37 16.06 -13.74
CA ALA A 121 -1.55 16.09 -14.96
C ALA A 121 -1.16 14.66 -15.42
N PRO A 122 -1.83 14.08 -16.43
CA PRO A 122 -1.84 12.62 -16.62
C PRO A 122 -0.46 12.01 -16.95
N GLU A 123 0.35 12.71 -17.74
CA GLU A 123 1.66 12.23 -18.17
C GLU A 123 2.73 12.27 -17.08
N LYS A 124 2.65 13.26 -16.18
CA LYS A 124 3.58 13.37 -15.05
C LYS A 124 3.22 12.37 -13.95
N ILE A 125 1.92 12.16 -13.73
CA ILE A 125 1.37 11.09 -12.91
C ILE A 125 1.91 9.73 -13.36
N LYS A 126 1.71 9.33 -14.62
CA LYS A 126 2.23 8.03 -15.09
C LYS A 126 3.71 7.84 -14.81
N ARG A 127 4.53 8.87 -14.97
CA ARG A 127 5.99 8.80 -14.76
C ARG A 127 6.37 8.71 -13.28
N ASP A 128 5.89 9.62 -12.46
CA ASP A 128 6.26 9.70 -11.04
C ASP A 128 5.70 8.48 -10.28
N VAL A 129 4.46 8.11 -10.58
CA VAL A 129 3.79 6.95 -9.97
C VAL A 129 4.38 5.64 -10.48
N GLY A 130 4.60 5.51 -11.80
CA GLY A 130 5.28 4.35 -12.38
C GLY A 130 6.67 4.15 -11.81
N GLY A 131 7.41 5.23 -11.53
CA GLY A 131 8.71 5.17 -10.85
C GLY A 131 8.63 4.71 -9.39
N LEU A 132 7.64 5.20 -8.63
CA LEU A 132 7.43 4.80 -7.23
C LEU A 132 6.99 3.34 -7.10
N ILE A 133 5.97 2.95 -7.87
CA ILE A 133 5.47 1.58 -7.93
C ILE A 133 6.55 0.64 -8.47
N GLY A 134 7.24 1.01 -9.55
CA GLY A 134 8.31 0.21 -10.12
C GLY A 134 9.45 -0.06 -9.14
N LYS A 135 9.85 0.95 -8.35
CA LYS A 135 10.83 0.77 -7.26
C LYS A 135 10.32 -0.21 -6.20
N ALA A 136 9.07 -0.06 -5.74
CA ALA A 136 8.48 -0.97 -4.77
C ALA A 136 8.41 -2.42 -5.31
N CYS A 137 8.01 -2.59 -6.57
CA CYS A 137 8.03 -3.88 -7.26
C CYS A 137 9.43 -4.51 -7.25
N ILE A 138 10.47 -3.75 -7.58
CA ILE A 138 11.86 -4.21 -7.58
C ILE A 138 12.32 -4.59 -6.17
N GLN A 139 12.03 -3.76 -5.16
CA GLN A 139 12.43 -4.02 -3.77
C GLN A 139 11.78 -5.29 -3.23
N ALA A 140 10.47 -5.43 -3.42
CA ALA A 140 9.74 -6.62 -2.98
C ALA A 140 10.18 -7.88 -3.76
N ALA A 141 10.39 -7.78 -5.07
CA ALA A 141 10.90 -8.89 -5.89
C ALA A 141 12.31 -9.33 -5.44
N ARG A 142 13.18 -8.38 -5.09
CA ARG A 142 14.52 -8.66 -4.56
C ARG A 142 14.46 -9.40 -3.23
N ALA A 143 13.53 -9.04 -2.34
CA ALA A 143 13.34 -9.74 -1.07
C ALA A 143 12.80 -11.17 -1.28
N GLU A 144 11.84 -11.35 -2.18
CA GLU A 144 11.32 -12.68 -2.55
C GLU A 144 12.42 -13.55 -3.21
N GLU A 145 13.22 -12.99 -4.10
CA GLU A 145 14.33 -13.68 -4.75
C GLU A 145 15.43 -14.09 -3.75
N TYR A 146 15.74 -13.22 -2.79
CA TYR A 146 16.63 -13.55 -1.67
C TYR A 146 16.10 -14.75 -0.88
N LEU A 147 14.83 -14.71 -0.47
CA LEU A 147 14.18 -15.85 0.19
C LEU A 147 14.29 -17.11 -0.66
N ARG A 148 14.07 -17.03 -1.98
CA ARG A 148 14.10 -18.17 -2.88
C ARG A 148 15.49 -18.78 -3.03
N ARG A 149 16.54 -17.96 -3.17
CA ARG A 149 17.92 -18.41 -3.41
C ARG A 149 18.66 -18.84 -2.15
N THR A 150 18.37 -18.24 -1.01
CA THR A 150 19.08 -18.53 0.24
C THR A 150 18.47 -19.74 0.95
N SER A 151 19.30 -20.69 1.39
CA SER A 151 18.85 -21.89 2.09
C SER A 151 18.28 -21.56 3.48
N THR A 152 18.95 -20.66 4.21
CA THR A 152 18.54 -20.16 5.52
C THR A 152 18.49 -18.63 5.47
N PRO A 153 17.39 -18.02 5.01
CA PRO A 153 17.28 -16.57 4.95
C PRO A 153 17.38 -15.94 6.35
N ARG A 154 18.17 -14.87 6.44
CA ARG A 154 18.50 -14.16 7.68
C ARG A 154 18.15 -12.69 7.51
N PHE A 155 17.30 -12.19 8.37
CA PHE A 155 16.98 -10.78 8.47
C PHE A 155 17.52 -10.23 9.78
N ILE A 156 18.11 -9.05 9.74
CA ILE A 156 18.71 -8.36 10.88
C ILE A 156 17.71 -7.30 11.32
N ARG A 157 17.29 -7.39 12.58
CA ARG A 157 16.39 -6.43 13.23
C ARG A 157 17.13 -5.12 13.52
N PRO A 158 16.40 -4.02 13.80
CA PRO A 158 17.02 -2.75 14.19
C PRO A 158 17.92 -2.83 15.43
N ASP A 159 17.66 -3.77 16.34
CA ASP A 159 18.48 -4.02 17.54
C ASP A 159 19.72 -4.90 17.28
N GLY A 160 19.92 -5.35 16.04
CA GLY A 160 21.02 -6.23 15.63
C GLY A 160 20.76 -7.73 15.82
N SER A 161 19.65 -8.12 16.45
CA SER A 161 19.23 -9.52 16.54
C SER A 161 18.80 -10.07 15.18
N VAL A 162 18.81 -11.39 15.03
CA VAL A 162 18.50 -12.05 13.75
C VAL A 162 17.14 -12.72 13.81
N HIS A 163 16.32 -12.50 12.78
CA HIS A 163 15.14 -13.27 12.45
C HIS A 163 15.48 -14.28 11.35
N LEU A 164 15.25 -15.57 11.60
CA LEU A 164 15.46 -16.64 10.62
C LEU A 164 14.12 -17.05 10.03
N VAL A 165 14.07 -17.17 8.71
CA VAL A 165 12.88 -17.70 8.02
C VAL A 165 13.09 -19.17 7.69
N ASP A 166 12.27 -20.06 8.26
CA ASP A 166 12.24 -21.47 7.89
C ASP A 166 11.41 -21.67 6.61
N LYS A 167 12.11 -21.72 5.46
CA LYS A 167 11.50 -21.85 4.14
C LYS A 167 10.67 -23.13 3.97
N ASN A 168 10.96 -24.20 4.71
CA ASN A 168 10.23 -25.46 4.58
C ASN A 168 8.78 -25.32 5.07
N ARG A 169 8.49 -24.30 5.87
CA ARG A 169 7.15 -23.99 6.38
C ARG A 169 6.40 -22.99 5.50
N ILE A 170 7.06 -22.37 4.52
CA ILE A 170 6.46 -21.35 3.66
C ILE A 170 5.95 -21.99 2.37
N ARG A 171 4.64 -21.87 2.13
CA ARG A 171 3.97 -22.32 0.90
C ARG A 171 3.62 -21.17 -0.03
N LYS A 172 3.46 -19.96 0.52
CA LYS A 172 3.05 -18.79 -0.24
C LYS A 172 3.76 -17.54 0.23
N VAL A 173 4.15 -16.71 -0.72
CA VAL A 173 4.69 -15.38 -0.47
C VAL A 173 3.79 -14.36 -1.18
N PHE A 174 3.37 -13.34 -0.45
CA PHE A 174 2.72 -12.16 -1.00
C PHE A 174 3.64 -10.96 -0.87
N ARG A 175 3.73 -10.18 -1.94
CA ARG A 175 4.36 -8.86 -1.90
C ARG A 175 3.27 -7.82 -1.71
N ILE A 176 3.44 -6.92 -0.75
CA ILE A 176 2.51 -5.83 -0.46
C ILE A 176 3.29 -4.52 -0.56
N CYS A 177 2.73 -3.55 -1.28
CA CYS A 177 3.21 -2.19 -1.27
C CYS A 177 2.10 -1.28 -0.74
N VAL A 178 2.33 -0.59 0.38
CA VAL A 178 1.38 0.40 0.90
C VAL A 178 1.84 1.81 0.55
N THR A 179 0.95 2.59 -0.06
CA THR A 179 1.20 4.01 -0.37
C THR A 179 0.44 4.91 0.60
N LEU A 180 1.04 6.02 1.03
CA LEU A 180 0.31 6.98 1.87
C LEU A 180 -0.71 7.80 1.05
N ASP A 181 -0.27 8.32 -0.08
CA ASP A 181 -1.13 9.12 -0.96
C ASP A 181 -2.05 8.22 -1.79
N HIS A 182 -3.23 8.73 -2.14
CA HIS A 182 -4.16 8.10 -3.09
C HIS A 182 -3.48 8.03 -4.46
N MET A 183 -3.18 6.82 -4.91
CA MET A 183 -2.58 6.55 -6.23
C MET A 183 -3.53 5.66 -7.04
N ASP A 184 -4.83 5.86 -6.82
CA ASP A 184 -5.85 4.81 -6.97
C ASP A 184 -6.03 4.35 -8.42
N PRO A 185 -6.07 5.23 -9.44
CA PRO A 185 -6.18 4.80 -10.84
C PRO A 185 -4.96 4.02 -11.36
N LEU A 186 -3.81 4.11 -10.69
CA LEU A 186 -2.56 3.46 -11.13
C LEU A 186 -2.26 2.20 -10.33
N ASN A 187 -2.76 2.13 -9.10
CA ASN A 187 -2.81 0.91 -8.28
C ASN A 187 -3.76 -0.12 -8.93
N THR A 188 -4.89 0.31 -9.50
CA THR A 188 -5.79 -0.62 -10.21
C THR A 188 -5.25 -1.03 -11.59
N MET A 189 -4.42 -0.20 -12.22
CA MET A 189 -3.80 -0.46 -13.53
C MET A 189 -2.35 -0.99 -13.45
N LEU A 190 -1.94 -1.53 -12.30
CA LEU A 190 -0.58 -2.04 -12.05
C LEU A 190 -0.01 -2.88 -13.19
N PHE A 191 -0.83 -3.77 -13.77
CA PHE A 191 -0.43 -4.59 -14.90
C PHE A 191 -0.06 -3.77 -16.14
N GLN A 192 -0.89 -2.79 -16.51
CA GLN A 192 -0.63 -1.91 -17.64
C GLN A 192 0.56 -0.98 -17.36
N THR A 193 0.68 -0.47 -16.13
CA THR A 193 1.82 0.35 -15.71
C THR A 193 3.12 -0.47 -15.67
N ALA A 194 3.08 -1.72 -15.26
CA ALA A 194 4.22 -2.64 -15.25
C ALA A 194 4.68 -2.99 -16.68
N GLN A 195 3.74 -3.28 -17.59
CA GLN A 195 4.06 -3.48 -19.01
C GLN A 195 4.70 -2.24 -19.64
N LEU A 196 4.14 -1.05 -19.37
CA LEU A 196 4.70 0.22 -19.83
C LEU A 196 6.09 0.51 -19.24
N GLY A 197 6.36 0.00 -18.03
CA GLY A 197 7.67 0.07 -17.36
C GLY A 197 8.67 -1.04 -17.74
N GLY A 198 8.30 -1.97 -18.62
CA GLY A 198 9.16 -3.07 -19.04
C GLY A 198 9.35 -4.18 -18.00
N PHE A 199 8.40 -4.34 -17.07
CA PHE A 199 8.44 -5.40 -16.05
C PHE A 199 7.66 -6.64 -16.55
N PRO A 200 8.34 -7.76 -16.87
CA PRO A 200 7.70 -8.95 -17.43
C PRO A 200 7.09 -9.88 -16.36
N ASP A 201 7.22 -9.54 -15.07
CA ASP A 201 6.80 -10.41 -13.97
C ASP A 201 5.30 -10.31 -13.73
N SER A 202 4.58 -11.43 -13.87
CA SER A 202 3.16 -11.54 -13.55
C SER A 202 2.88 -11.52 -12.04
N ASN A 203 3.91 -11.70 -11.20
CA ASN A 203 3.80 -11.68 -9.75
C ASN A 203 3.91 -10.24 -9.20
N LEU A 204 3.07 -9.32 -9.67
CA LEU A 204 3.09 -7.94 -9.17
C LEU A 204 2.69 -7.88 -7.68
N PRO A 205 3.29 -6.97 -6.89
CA PRO A 205 2.82 -6.75 -5.52
C PRO A 205 1.37 -6.28 -5.52
N TRP A 206 0.65 -6.61 -4.45
CA TRP A 206 -0.61 -5.94 -4.14
C TRP A 206 -0.28 -4.52 -3.68
N VAL A 207 -0.67 -3.52 -4.47
CA VAL A 207 -0.46 -2.11 -4.13
C VAL A 207 -1.78 -1.52 -3.67
N VAL A 208 -1.78 -0.96 -2.47
CA VAL A 208 -2.97 -0.45 -1.79
C VAL A 208 -2.64 0.87 -1.09
N SER A 209 -3.58 1.81 -1.04
CA SER A 209 -3.39 3.01 -0.24
C SER A 209 -3.57 2.68 1.25
N LEU A 210 -2.94 3.44 2.15
CA LEU A 210 -3.12 3.24 3.59
C LEU A 210 -4.59 3.42 4.00
N ARG A 211 -5.33 4.27 3.29
CA ARG A 211 -6.77 4.51 3.54
C ARG A 211 -7.61 3.30 3.15
N ASP A 212 -7.38 2.73 1.97
CA ASP A 212 -8.13 1.55 1.56
C ASP A 212 -7.75 0.35 2.43
N LEU A 213 -6.48 0.20 2.81
CA LEU A 213 -6.04 -0.83 3.74
C LEU A 213 -6.75 -0.72 5.10
N PHE A 214 -7.02 0.50 5.57
CA PHE A 214 -7.77 0.74 6.80
C PHE A 214 -9.19 0.18 6.69
N VAL A 215 -9.92 0.56 5.64
CA VAL A 215 -11.29 0.07 5.40
C VAL A 215 -11.29 -1.45 5.21
N ILE A 216 -10.38 -1.98 4.39
CA ILE A 216 -10.26 -3.42 4.16
C ILE A 216 -10.00 -4.15 5.50
N ALA A 217 -9.11 -3.64 6.34
CA ALA A 217 -8.80 -4.27 7.61
C ALA A 217 -9.99 -4.31 8.58
N GLU A 218 -10.80 -3.25 8.62
CA GLU A 218 -12.01 -3.21 9.45
C GLU A 218 -13.12 -4.14 8.94
N MET A 219 -13.17 -4.36 7.63
CA MET A 219 -14.22 -5.15 6.98
C MET A 219 -13.89 -6.64 6.89
N ILE A 220 -12.62 -7.03 7.02
CA ILE A 220 -12.21 -8.44 7.05
C ILE A 220 -12.65 -9.06 8.37
N GLU A 221 -13.46 -10.11 8.28
CA GLU A 221 -14.00 -10.82 9.45
C GLU A 221 -13.05 -11.92 9.94
N PHE A 222 -12.25 -12.51 9.03
CA PHE A 222 -11.35 -13.61 9.37
C PHE A 222 -10.15 -13.71 8.42
N PRO A 223 -9.02 -14.30 8.86
CA PRO A 223 -7.74 -14.19 8.13
C PRO A 223 -7.73 -14.86 6.76
N THR A 224 -8.49 -15.96 6.62
CA THR A 224 -8.59 -16.67 5.34
C THR A 224 -9.38 -15.88 4.29
N GLN A 225 -10.27 -14.96 4.69
CA GLN A 225 -10.94 -14.03 3.78
C GLN A 225 -9.93 -13.09 3.12
N PHE A 226 -9.02 -12.52 3.92
CA PHE A 226 -7.96 -11.64 3.42
C PHE A 226 -7.00 -12.40 2.50
N LEU A 227 -6.56 -13.60 2.89
CA LEU A 227 -5.74 -14.46 2.05
C LEU A 227 -6.43 -14.78 0.71
N HIS A 228 -7.73 -15.10 0.74
CA HIS A 228 -8.50 -15.40 -0.46
C HIS A 228 -8.63 -14.17 -1.36
N TYR A 229 -8.93 -13.00 -0.78
CA TYR A 229 -8.97 -11.74 -1.51
C TYR A 229 -7.66 -11.48 -2.26
N LEU A 230 -6.50 -11.61 -1.61
CA LEU A 230 -5.21 -11.42 -2.27
C LEU A 230 -4.95 -12.43 -3.41
N VAL A 231 -5.44 -13.67 -3.28
CA VAL A 231 -5.38 -14.65 -4.38
C VAL A 231 -6.20 -14.16 -5.57
N ARG A 232 -7.45 -13.78 -5.34
CA ARG A 232 -8.38 -13.32 -6.39
C ARG A 232 -7.87 -12.02 -7.02
N ARG A 233 -7.39 -11.08 -6.20
CA ARG A 233 -6.86 -9.79 -6.66
C ARG A 233 -5.62 -9.94 -7.54
N ARG A 234 -4.71 -10.85 -7.19
CA ARG A 234 -3.55 -11.19 -8.04
C ARG A 234 -4.00 -11.76 -9.38
N ARG A 235 -5.03 -12.62 -9.40
CA ARG A 235 -5.57 -13.17 -10.64
C ARG A 235 -6.08 -12.08 -11.59
N LEU A 236 -6.63 -10.98 -11.10
CA LEU A 236 -7.05 -9.86 -11.95
C LEU A 236 -5.90 -9.23 -12.73
N ASN A 237 -4.70 -9.16 -12.13
CA ASN A 237 -3.51 -8.66 -12.82
C ASN A 237 -3.11 -9.59 -13.99
N GLU A 238 -3.36 -10.89 -13.87
CA GLU A 238 -3.12 -11.85 -14.96
C GLU A 238 -4.15 -11.76 -16.08
N LEU A 239 -5.39 -11.36 -15.76
CA LEU A 239 -6.46 -11.14 -16.74
C LEU A 239 -6.24 -9.85 -17.53
N GLY A 240 -5.90 -8.75 -16.85
CA GLY A 240 -5.41 -7.51 -17.47
C GLY A 240 -6.43 -6.66 -18.24
N PHE A 241 -7.69 -7.11 -18.39
CA PHE A 241 -8.76 -6.37 -19.10
C PHE A 241 -9.84 -5.79 -18.19
N ILE A 242 -9.73 -5.99 -16.87
CA ILE A 242 -10.73 -5.58 -15.88
C ILE A 242 -10.16 -4.41 -15.07
N HIS A 243 -10.98 -3.39 -14.87
CA HIS A 243 -10.58 -2.12 -14.27
C HIS A 243 -11.57 -1.70 -13.18
N ALA A 244 -11.06 -0.99 -12.17
CA ALA A 244 -11.84 -0.35 -11.13
C ALA A 244 -11.25 1.04 -10.84
N HIS A 245 -12.00 1.91 -10.15
CA HIS A 245 -11.52 3.26 -9.85
C HIS A 245 -10.46 3.23 -8.74
N ASP A 246 -10.70 2.42 -7.72
CA ASP A 246 -9.81 2.22 -6.58
C ASP A 246 -9.81 0.75 -6.11
N GLU A 247 -9.08 0.47 -5.03
CA GLU A 247 -8.98 -0.89 -4.48
C GLU A 247 -10.24 -1.29 -3.70
N LEU A 248 -11.04 -0.33 -3.22
CA LEU A 248 -12.29 -0.59 -2.51
C LEU A 248 -13.38 -1.08 -3.46
N ASP A 249 -13.40 -0.62 -4.71
CA ASP A 249 -14.27 -1.19 -5.74
C ASP A 249 -13.98 -2.69 -5.96
N TRP A 250 -12.69 -3.09 -6.01
CA TRP A 250 -12.32 -4.50 -6.09
C TRP A 250 -12.71 -5.27 -4.84
N PHE A 251 -12.48 -4.68 -3.66
CA PHE A 251 -12.80 -5.34 -2.40
C PHE A 251 -14.31 -5.48 -2.18
N GLY A 252 -15.11 -4.48 -2.54
CA GLY A 252 -16.56 -4.54 -2.50
C GLY A 252 -17.12 -5.61 -3.44
N HIS A 253 -16.64 -5.66 -4.68
CA HIS A 253 -16.99 -6.76 -5.59
C HIS A 253 -16.53 -8.12 -5.05
N PHE A 254 -15.39 -8.20 -4.36
CA PHE A 254 -14.98 -9.44 -3.70
C PHE A 254 -15.99 -9.90 -2.64
N LEU A 255 -16.45 -8.97 -1.78
CA LEU A 255 -17.40 -9.28 -0.73
C LEU A 255 -18.77 -9.70 -1.29
N GLN A 256 -19.23 -9.06 -2.36
CA GLN A 256 -20.55 -9.33 -2.93
C GLN A 256 -20.56 -10.51 -3.92
N GLU A 257 -19.51 -10.63 -4.73
CA GLU A 257 -19.51 -11.45 -5.95
C GLU A 257 -18.24 -12.30 -6.09
N GLY A 258 -17.31 -12.25 -5.13
CA GLY A 258 -16.12 -13.13 -5.08
C GLY A 258 -15.00 -12.83 -6.08
N LEU A 259 -15.10 -11.72 -6.83
CA LEU A 259 -14.18 -11.35 -7.92
C LEU A 259 -14.06 -12.42 -9.02
N TYR A 260 -15.15 -13.09 -9.38
CA TYR A 260 -15.18 -14.06 -10.49
C TYR A 260 -15.40 -13.39 -11.84
N PHE A 261 -14.45 -13.59 -12.76
CA PHE A 261 -14.49 -13.04 -14.12
C PHE A 261 -14.06 -14.05 -15.18
N GLU A 262 -13.93 -15.32 -14.80
CA GLU A 262 -13.47 -16.40 -15.65
C GLU A 262 -14.37 -16.61 -16.88
N GLU A 263 -15.66 -16.29 -16.76
CA GLU A 263 -16.61 -16.34 -17.88
C GLU A 263 -16.32 -15.33 -19.00
N TRP A 264 -15.49 -14.33 -18.75
CA TRP A 264 -15.09 -13.31 -19.72
C TRP A 264 -13.78 -13.68 -20.43
N VAL A 265 -13.06 -14.69 -19.93
CA VAL A 265 -11.81 -15.16 -20.52
C VAL A 265 -12.06 -15.76 -21.91
N GLY A 266 -11.34 -15.27 -22.91
CA GLY A 266 -11.46 -15.75 -24.30
C GLY A 266 -12.63 -15.15 -25.08
N LYS A 267 -13.44 -14.26 -24.46
CA LYS A 267 -14.39 -13.41 -25.19
C LYS A 267 -13.66 -12.20 -25.78
N ASP A 268 -14.23 -11.61 -26.84
CA ASP A 268 -13.72 -10.37 -27.44
C ASP A 268 -14.11 -9.15 -26.58
N VAL A 269 -13.57 -9.12 -25.36
CA VAL A 269 -13.75 -8.04 -24.39
C VAL A 269 -12.41 -7.36 -24.20
N SER A 270 -12.28 -6.16 -24.77
CA SER A 270 -11.08 -5.35 -24.64
C SER A 270 -11.00 -4.62 -23.29
N ARG A 271 -12.15 -4.38 -22.64
CA ARG A 271 -12.22 -3.66 -21.37
C ARG A 271 -13.52 -3.94 -20.61
N LEU A 272 -13.40 -4.27 -19.33
CA LEU A 272 -14.50 -4.29 -18.37
C LEU A 272 -14.18 -3.30 -17.26
N ASN A 273 -15.08 -2.35 -16.99
CA ASN A 273 -14.93 -1.44 -15.83
C ASN A 273 -15.98 -1.82 -14.78
N LEU A 274 -15.53 -2.06 -13.55
CA LEU A 274 -16.41 -2.16 -12.42
C LEU A 274 -17.09 -0.82 -12.15
N LEU A 275 -18.36 -0.90 -11.79
CA LEU A 275 -19.06 0.21 -11.15
C LEU A 275 -18.54 0.37 -9.72
N THR A 276 -18.89 1.47 -9.08
CA THR A 276 -18.40 1.71 -7.73
C THR A 276 -19.07 0.81 -6.70
N TYR A 277 -18.28 0.29 -5.77
CA TYR A 277 -18.76 -0.40 -4.57
C TYR A 277 -18.51 0.43 -3.30
N THR A 278 -17.93 1.63 -3.42
CA THR A 278 -17.56 2.49 -2.29
C THR A 278 -18.75 2.97 -1.47
N THR A 279 -19.90 3.21 -2.10
CA THR A 279 -21.12 3.70 -1.44
C THR A 279 -21.56 2.78 -0.30
N GLN A 280 -21.38 1.47 -0.43
CA GLN A 280 -21.78 0.52 0.61
C GLN A 280 -20.90 0.63 1.85
N PHE A 281 -19.61 0.92 1.69
CA PHE A 281 -18.73 1.19 2.82
C PHE A 281 -19.12 2.52 3.49
N ASP A 282 -19.41 3.55 2.72
CA ASP A 282 -19.87 4.85 3.26
C ASP A 282 -21.18 4.69 4.06
N GLU A 283 -22.15 3.95 3.53
CA GLU A 283 -23.42 3.64 4.21
C GLU A 283 -23.18 2.83 5.49
N TRP A 284 -22.25 1.88 5.48
CA TRP A 284 -21.87 1.11 6.66
C TRP A 284 -21.26 2.00 7.75
N TYR A 285 -20.34 2.90 7.39
CA TYR A 285 -19.74 3.85 8.34
C TYR A 285 -20.78 4.84 8.87
N ALA A 286 -21.71 5.30 8.03
CA ALA A 286 -22.80 6.15 8.47
C ALA A 286 -23.66 5.43 9.51
N PHE A 287 -24.04 4.18 9.25
CA PHE A 287 -24.80 3.37 10.19
C PHE A 287 -24.03 3.09 11.49
N SER A 288 -22.77 2.70 11.43
CA SER A 288 -21.97 2.32 12.61
C SER A 288 -21.66 3.51 13.53
N GLU A 289 -21.50 4.71 12.96
CA GLU A 289 -21.30 5.96 13.70
C GLU A 289 -22.62 6.67 14.09
N GLY A 290 -23.77 6.10 13.72
CA GLY A 290 -25.10 6.61 14.07
C GLY A 290 -25.47 7.92 13.36
N MET A 291 -25.06 8.07 12.10
CA MET A 291 -25.40 9.19 11.20
C MET A 291 -26.67 8.95 10.39
#